data_AF-A0A832SXY9-F1
#
_entry.id   AF-A0A832SXY9-F1
#
_cell.length_a   1.000
_cell.length_b   1.000
_cell.length_c   1.000
_cell.angle_alpha   90.00
_cell.angle_beta   90.00
_cell.angle_gamma   90.00
#
_symmetry.space_group_name_H-M   'P 1'
#
loop_
_entity.id
_entity.type
_entity.pdbx_description
1 polymer ?
#
loop_
_entity_poly.entity_id
_entity_poly.type
_entity_poly.pdbx_seq_one_letter_code
_entity_poly.pdbx_strand_id
1 'polypeptide(L)'
;MIDKGLAKFGDSLINFLYSLALTEFLGKPTGDRVPNASLAIALDLAGLSKGLRRMDKHAKGDYAEALIAQAWLEGVISEREAIEIIKANLSVDVLDFSKKKEAIGKALAPLLRVVAERLTSSRV
;
A
#
# COMPACT_ATOMS: atom_id res chain seq x y z
N MET A 1 12.23 5.84 13.91
CA MET A 1 12.59 4.44 13.63
C MET A 1 11.29 3.73 13.26
N ILE A 2 11.26 2.93 12.19
CA ILE A 2 10.05 2.20 11.78
C ILE A 2 9.87 1.05 12.77
N ASP A 3 8.69 0.93 13.37
CA ASP A 3 8.35 -0.23 14.20
C ASP A 3 8.26 -1.47 13.31
N LYS A 4 9.17 -2.42 13.52
CA LYS A 4 9.25 -3.64 12.70
C LYS A 4 8.09 -4.60 12.92
N GLY A 5 7.48 -4.59 14.11
CA GLY A 5 6.28 -5.37 14.39
C GLY A 5 5.08 -4.81 13.62
N LEU A 6 4.94 -3.48 13.61
CA LEU A 6 3.89 -2.79 12.87
C LEU A 6 4.03 -2.97 11.36
N ALA A 7 5.25 -2.84 10.82
CA ALA A 7 5.53 -3.11 9.40
C ALA A 7 5.17 -4.56 9.03
N LYS A 8 5.57 -5.55 9.84
CA LYS A 8 5.25 -6.96 9.60
C LYS A 8 3.74 -7.25 9.61
N PHE A 9 2.99 -6.61 10.52
CA PHE A 9 1.53 -6.66 10.47
C PHE A 9 1.01 -6.01 9.18
N GLY A 10 1.52 -4.83 8.82
CA GLY A 10 1.20 -4.12 7.58
C GLY A 10 1.42 -4.92 6.30
N ASP A 11 2.51 -5.71 6.21
CA ASP A 11 2.77 -6.62 5.10
C ASP A 11 1.66 -7.67 4.95
N SER A 12 1.29 -8.34 6.04
CA SER A 12 0.18 -9.32 6.00
C SER A 12 -1.15 -8.65 5.60
N LEU A 13 -1.37 -7.43 6.08
CA LEU A 13 -2.57 -6.64 5.86
C LEU A 13 -2.72 -6.21 4.41
N ILE A 14 -1.68 -5.59 3.84
CA ILE A 14 -1.72 -5.08 2.48
C ILE A 14 -1.77 -6.21 1.45
N ASN A 15 -1.14 -7.35 1.74
CA ASN A 15 -1.26 -8.55 0.91
C ASN A 15 -2.71 -9.07 0.83
N PHE A 16 -3.43 -9.06 1.95
CA PHE A 16 -4.84 -9.46 1.99
C PHE A 16 -5.73 -8.48 1.22
N LEU A 17 -5.62 -7.17 1.52
CA LEU A 17 -6.39 -6.12 0.83
C LEU A 17 -6.15 -6.14 -0.69
N TYR A 18 -4.88 -6.26 -1.10
CA TYR A 18 -4.52 -6.33 -2.51
C TYR A 18 -5.06 -7.59 -3.18
N SER A 19 -5.00 -8.76 -2.52
CA SER A 19 -5.54 -10.01 -3.05
C SER A 19 -7.06 -9.96 -3.24
N LEU A 20 -7.79 -9.33 -2.31
CA LEU A 20 -9.23 -9.11 -2.44
C LEU A 20 -9.55 -8.15 -3.59
N ALA A 21 -8.84 -7.01 -3.67
CA ALA A 21 -9.00 -6.07 -4.77
C ALA A 21 -8.72 -6.73 -6.14
N LEU A 22 -7.68 -7.57 -6.21
CA LEU A 22 -7.33 -8.32 -7.43
C LEU A 22 -8.39 -9.37 -7.78
N THR A 23 -8.95 -10.06 -6.78
CA THR A 23 -10.05 -11.01 -6.96
C THR A 23 -11.28 -10.33 -7.57
N GLU A 24 -11.68 -9.19 -7.01
CA GLU A 24 -12.82 -8.41 -7.53
C GLU A 24 -12.52 -7.84 -8.92
N PHE A 25 -11.31 -7.36 -9.16
CA PHE A 25 -10.88 -6.82 -10.46
C PHE A 25 -10.91 -7.87 -11.57
N LEU A 26 -10.47 -9.10 -11.28
CA LEU A 26 -10.44 -10.19 -12.26
C LEU A 26 -11.74 -10.98 -12.35
N GLY A 27 -12.69 -10.74 -11.45
CA GLY A 27 -13.96 -11.47 -11.37
C GLY A 27 -13.81 -12.95 -11.00
N LYS A 28 -12.69 -13.35 -10.38
CA LYS A 28 -12.43 -14.73 -9.94
C LYS A 28 -11.52 -14.77 -8.71
N PRO A 29 -11.70 -15.76 -7.80
CA PRO A 29 -10.84 -15.91 -6.64
C PRO A 29 -9.36 -16.04 -7.02
N THR A 30 -8.53 -15.15 -6.47
CA THR A 30 -7.07 -15.16 -6.66
C THR A 30 -6.36 -14.45 -5.50
N GLY A 31 -5.04 -14.45 -5.51
CA GLY A 31 -4.25 -13.74 -4.53
C GLY A 31 -2.81 -13.62 -4.99
N ASP A 32 -2.14 -12.60 -4.47
CA ASP A 32 -0.78 -12.28 -4.86
C ASP A 32 -0.12 -11.40 -3.79
N ARG A 33 1.21 -11.49 -3.70
CA ARG A 33 1.97 -10.70 -2.72
C ARG A 33 2.40 -9.38 -3.32
N VAL A 34 2.30 -8.33 -2.52
CA VAL A 34 2.81 -7.01 -2.84
C VAL A 34 4.33 -7.02 -2.64
N PRO A 35 5.14 -6.81 -3.69
CA PRO A 35 6.58 -6.72 -3.51
C PRO A 35 6.94 -5.45 -2.73
N ASN A 36 7.90 -5.52 -1.81
CA ASN A 36 8.46 -4.35 -1.12
C ASN A 36 8.87 -3.23 -2.10
N ALA A 37 9.37 -3.60 -3.27
CA ALA A 37 9.73 -2.64 -4.31
C ALA A 37 8.52 -1.83 -4.84
N SER A 38 7.34 -2.45 -4.93
CA SER A 38 6.10 -1.79 -5.33
C SER A 38 5.63 -0.81 -4.26
N LEU A 39 5.77 -1.16 -2.97
CA LEU A 39 5.47 -0.25 -1.86
C LEU A 39 6.40 0.97 -1.84
N ALA A 40 7.70 0.76 -2.10
CA ALA A 40 8.64 1.87 -2.25
C ALA A 40 8.26 2.80 -3.43
N ILE A 41 7.84 2.24 -4.57
CA ILE A 41 7.33 3.01 -5.72
C ILE A 41 6.06 3.78 -5.32
N ALA A 42 5.11 3.12 -4.65
CA ALA A 42 3.87 3.74 -4.20
C ALA A 42 4.14 4.93 -3.27
N LEU A 43 5.09 4.78 -2.34
CA LEU A 43 5.50 5.84 -1.42
C LEU A 43 6.11 7.05 -2.17
N ASP A 44 6.91 6.79 -3.18
CA ASP A 44 7.50 7.82 -4.05
C ASP A 44 6.41 8.54 -4.88
N LEU A 45 5.49 7.80 -5.49
CA LEU A 45 4.35 8.34 -6.25
C LEU A 45 3.33 9.09 -5.38
N ALA A 46 3.18 8.69 -4.13
CA ALA A 46 2.37 9.40 -3.15
C ALA A 46 3.02 10.72 -2.68
N GLY A 47 4.31 10.94 -3.00
CA GLY A 47 5.07 12.12 -2.59
C GLY A 47 5.54 12.09 -1.14
N LEU A 48 5.32 10.98 -0.43
CA LEU A 48 5.59 10.82 1.01
C LEU A 48 7.06 10.58 1.32
N SER A 49 7.86 10.18 0.33
CA SER A 49 9.29 9.94 0.52
C SER A 49 10.14 11.22 0.61
N LYS A 50 9.62 12.37 0.16
CA LYS A 50 10.35 13.65 0.11
C LYS A 50 10.69 14.21 1.50
N GLY A 51 9.89 13.91 2.51
CA GLY A 51 10.08 14.36 3.89
C GLY A 51 10.89 13.41 4.76
N LEU A 52 11.26 12.24 4.23
CA LEU A 52 12.01 11.23 4.98
C LEU A 52 13.51 11.48 4.84
N ARG A 53 14.27 11.33 5.94
CA ARG A 53 15.73 11.19 5.87
C ARG A 53 16.06 10.10 4.86
N ARG A 54 17.21 10.20 4.17
CA ARG A 54 17.63 9.26 3.10
C ARG A 54 17.44 7.80 3.56
N MET A 55 16.35 7.19 3.11
CA MET A 55 16.00 5.79 3.37
C MET A 55 16.39 4.96 2.16
N ASP A 56 16.91 3.77 2.40
CA ASP A 56 17.07 2.78 1.35
C ASP A 56 15.68 2.25 0.91
N LYS A 57 15.68 1.47 -0.18
CA LYS A 57 14.46 0.94 -0.78
C LYS A 57 13.70 -0.03 0.14
N HIS A 58 14.39 -0.74 1.03
CA HIS A 58 13.76 -1.65 1.97
C HIS A 58 13.04 -0.86 3.06
N ALA A 59 13.72 0.12 3.66
CA ALA A 59 13.14 1.00 4.66
C ALA A 59 11.91 1.78 4.13
N LYS A 60 11.88 2.16 2.84
CA LYS A 60 10.69 2.78 2.24
C LYS A 60 9.48 1.84 2.21
N GLY A 61 9.67 0.58 1.86
CA GLY A 61 8.56 -0.38 1.84
C GLY A 61 8.06 -0.68 3.24
N ASP A 62 8.96 -0.96 4.18
CA ASP A 62 8.63 -1.14 5.60
C ASP A 62 7.85 0.08 6.17
N TYR A 63 8.23 1.29 5.77
CA TYR A 63 7.55 2.51 6.19
C TYR A 63 6.12 2.57 5.65
N ALA A 64 5.93 2.24 4.37
CA ALA A 64 4.60 2.19 3.75
C ALA A 64 3.71 1.13 4.42
N GLU A 65 4.24 -0.05 4.73
CA GLU A 65 3.53 -1.10 5.46
C GLU A 65 3.11 -0.64 6.85
N ALA A 66 4.05 -0.06 7.61
CA ALA A 66 3.77 0.47 8.94
C ALA A 66 2.72 1.59 8.92
N LEU A 67 2.73 2.45 7.90
CA LEU A 67 1.76 3.52 7.74
C LEU A 67 0.34 2.99 7.50
N ILE A 68 0.20 1.98 6.64
CA ILE A 68 -1.09 1.32 6.36
C ILE A 68 -1.60 0.61 7.63
N ALA A 69 -0.71 -0.13 8.31
CA ALA A 69 -1.02 -0.79 9.56
C ALA A 69 -1.52 0.20 10.63
N GLN A 70 -0.81 1.32 10.80
CA GLN A 70 -1.20 2.37 11.74
C GLN A 70 -2.60 2.91 11.42
N ALA A 71 -2.86 3.26 10.16
CA ALA A 71 -4.15 3.80 9.74
C ALA A 71 -5.31 2.82 9.98
N TRP A 72 -5.08 1.53 9.76
CA TRP A 72 -6.06 0.50 10.08
C TRP A 72 -6.30 0.44 11.59
N LEU A 73 -5.24 0.34 12.40
CA LEU A 73 -5.37 0.20 13.86
C LEU A 73 -6.02 1.42 14.52
N GLU A 74 -5.79 2.62 13.98
CA GLU A 74 -6.46 3.86 14.41
C GLU A 74 -7.89 3.99 13.85
N GLY A 75 -8.35 3.06 13.00
CA GLY A 75 -9.71 3.04 12.47
C GLY A 75 -10.00 4.12 11.42
N VAL A 76 -8.97 4.77 10.87
CA VAL A 76 -9.13 5.89 9.92
C VAL A 76 -9.31 5.43 8.46
N ILE A 77 -9.17 4.14 8.20
CA ILE A 77 -9.45 3.49 6.91
C ILE A 77 -10.16 2.16 7.18
N SER A 78 -11.22 1.86 6.44
CA SER A 78 -11.92 0.57 6.51
C SER A 78 -11.40 -0.40 5.45
N GLU A 79 -11.61 -1.71 5.67
CA GLU A 79 -11.28 -2.75 4.68
C GLU A 79 -11.91 -2.46 3.31
N ARG A 80 -13.23 -2.23 3.30
CA ARG A 80 -14.00 -2.02 2.08
C ARG A 80 -13.51 -0.81 1.29
N GLU A 81 -13.23 0.29 1.99
CA GLU A 81 -12.70 1.50 1.37
C GLU A 81 -11.31 1.28 0.78
N ALA A 82 -10.41 0.62 1.53
CA ALA A 82 -9.08 0.33 1.04
C ALA A 82 -9.13 -0.55 -0.22
N ILE A 83 -9.98 -1.58 -0.25
CA ILE A 83 -10.18 -2.45 -1.43
C ILE A 83 -10.65 -1.63 -2.63
N GLU A 84 -11.64 -0.74 -2.48
CA GLU A 84 -12.14 0.09 -3.58
C GLU A 84 -11.07 1.03 -4.12
N ILE A 85 -10.28 1.67 -3.25
CA ILE A 85 -9.18 2.55 -3.67
C ILE A 85 -8.16 1.76 -4.48
N ILE A 86 -7.73 0.58 -4.01
CA ILE A 86 -6.76 -0.26 -4.73
C ILE A 86 -7.36 -0.67 -6.08
N LYS A 87 -8.57 -1.24 -6.07
CA LYS A 87 -9.22 -1.77 -7.27
C LYS A 87 -9.45 -0.71 -8.35
N ALA A 88 -9.87 0.49 -7.97
CA ALA A 88 -10.08 1.60 -8.89
C ALA A 88 -8.78 2.04 -9.61
N ASN A 89 -7.62 1.67 -9.08
CA ASN A 89 -6.31 2.01 -9.64
C ASN A 89 -5.53 0.79 -10.15
N LEU A 90 -6.14 -0.41 -10.17
CA LEU A 90 -5.59 -1.57 -10.84
C LEU A 90 -5.68 -1.40 -12.36
N SER A 91 -4.69 -1.96 -13.07
CA SER A 91 -4.69 -2.10 -14.51
C SER A 91 -4.30 -3.52 -14.90
N VAL A 92 -4.54 -3.91 -16.15
CA VAL A 92 -4.15 -5.23 -16.67
C VAL A 92 -2.64 -5.49 -16.61
N ASP A 93 -1.82 -4.44 -16.49
CA ASP A 93 -0.37 -4.56 -16.36
C ASP A 93 0.07 -5.27 -15.07
N VAL A 94 -0.81 -5.41 -14.06
CA VAL A 94 -0.51 -6.21 -12.85
C VAL A 94 -0.35 -7.70 -13.16
N LEU A 95 -0.84 -8.16 -14.32
CA LEU A 95 -0.71 -9.54 -14.80
C LEU A 95 0.57 -9.77 -15.62
N ASP A 96 1.20 -8.70 -16.11
CA ASP A 96 2.44 -8.76 -16.89
C ASP A 96 3.64 -8.72 -15.94
N PHE A 97 4.39 -9.81 -15.83
CA PHE A 97 5.54 -9.91 -14.91
C PHE A 97 6.57 -8.78 -15.06
N SER A 98 6.73 -8.23 -16.26
CA SER A 98 7.71 -7.19 -16.56
C SER A 98 7.28 -5.81 -16.05
N LYS A 99 5.96 -5.58 -15.95
CA LYS A 99 5.35 -4.30 -15.55
C LYS A 99 4.71 -4.34 -14.17
N LYS A 100 4.39 -5.54 -13.68
CA LYS A 100 3.65 -5.82 -12.45
C LYS A 100 4.12 -4.98 -11.27
N LYS A 101 5.43 -4.87 -11.07
CA LYS A 101 6.02 -4.12 -9.96
C LYS A 101 5.57 -2.65 -9.96
N GLU A 102 5.66 -1.99 -11.11
CA GLU A 102 5.27 -0.59 -11.30
C GLU A 102 3.75 -0.44 -11.24
N ALA A 103 3.01 -1.36 -11.87
CA ALA A 103 1.54 -1.35 -11.87
C ALA A 103 0.97 -1.45 -10.44
N ILE A 104 1.50 -2.36 -9.61
CA ILE A 104 1.13 -2.46 -8.19
C ILE A 104 1.48 -1.17 -7.45
N GLY A 105 2.66 -0.60 -7.69
CA GLY A 105 3.06 0.66 -7.05
C GLY A 105 2.09 1.80 -7.36
N LYS A 106 1.65 1.92 -8.61
CA LYS A 106 0.63 2.89 -9.04
C LYS A 106 -0.72 2.64 -8.39
N ALA A 107 -1.15 1.38 -8.29
CA ALA A 107 -2.42 1.01 -7.68
C ALA A 107 -2.47 1.34 -6.17
N LEU A 108 -1.33 1.24 -5.47
CA LEU A 108 -1.24 1.47 -4.02
C LEU A 108 -0.96 2.94 -3.64
N ALA A 109 -0.43 3.77 -4.55
CA ALA A 109 -0.08 5.15 -4.24
C ALA A 109 -1.26 6.01 -3.75
N PRO A 110 -2.48 5.91 -4.30
CA PRO A 110 -3.64 6.64 -3.79
C PRO A 110 -4.03 6.23 -2.37
N LEU A 111 -3.95 4.93 -2.04
CA LEU A 111 -4.22 4.46 -0.68
C LEU A 111 -3.24 5.08 0.31
N LEU A 112 -1.93 5.08 0.00
CA LEU A 112 -0.91 5.69 0.85
C LEU A 112 -1.14 7.17 1.09
N ARG A 113 -1.58 7.91 0.06
CA ARG A 113 -1.93 9.33 0.18
C ARG A 113 -3.10 9.54 1.15
N VAL A 114 -4.20 8.79 0.96
CA VAL A 114 -5.39 8.89 1.80
C VAL A 114 -5.08 8.58 3.27
N VAL A 115 -4.34 7.50 3.54
CA VAL A 115 -4.01 7.14 4.93
C VAL A 115 -3.08 8.16 5.58
N ALA A 116 -2.11 8.70 4.84
CA ALA A 116 -1.20 9.73 5.36
C ALA A 116 -1.94 11.03 5.72
N GLU A 117 -2.85 11.48 4.85
CA GLU A 117 -3.66 12.68 5.07
C GLU A 117 -4.57 12.53 6.29
N ARG A 118 -5.21 11.37 6.46
CA ARG A 118 -6.10 11.11 7.60
C ARG A 118 -5.37 10.95 8.91
N LEU A 119 -4.22 10.28 8.92
CA LEU A 119 -3.37 10.18 10.10
C LEU A 119 -2.83 11.54 10.54
N THR A 120 -2.57 12.45 9.60
CA THR A 120 -2.16 13.83 9.92
C THR A 120 -3.34 14.62 10.48
N SER A 121 -4.52 14.52 9.87
CA SER A 121 -5.71 15.26 10.28
C SER A 121 -6.30 14.81 11.62
N SER A 122 -6.09 13.54 12.01
CA SER A 122 -6.60 12.99 13.28
C SER A 122 -5.72 13.34 14.48
N ARG A 123 -4.53 13.92 14.25
CA ARG A 123 -3.55 14.28 15.29
C ARG A 123 -3.54 15.77 15.62
N VAL A 124 -4.34 16.57 14.93
CA VAL A 124 -4.56 18.00 15.16
C VAL A 124 -5.91 18.16 15.84
#